data_AF-A0A482CZV3-F1
#
_entry.id   AF-A0A482CZV3-F1
#
_cell.length_a   1.000
_cell.length_b   1.000
_cell.length_c   1.000
_cell.angle_alpha   90.00
_cell.angle_beta   90.00
_cell.angle_gamma   90.00
#
_symmetry.space_group_name_H-M   'P 1'
#
loop_
_entity.id
_entity.type
_entity.pdbx_description
1 polymer ?
#
loop_
_entity_poly.entity_id
_entity_poly.type
_entity_poly.pdbx_seq_one_letter_code
_entity_poly.pdbx_strand_id
1 'polypeptide(L)'
;VWGFKGKTTTKKNDVGSYFNSLGVKLGEASKELEEVAKKAETGIDKNDSSKNLIKEAVEVTKKVLATLKGHLESLGQVGDSNLVGDAATDDKGVTAGTDALKGAFKALKGIIDIAEGAGVAKPKAGSTAVKLSNADNKDGAK
;
A
#
# COMPACT_ATOMS: atom_id res chain seq x y z
N VAL A 1 12.72 8.79 -8.36
CA VAL A 1 12.25 8.94 -6.96
C VAL A 1 11.70 7.60 -6.50
N TRP A 2 12.15 7.07 -5.35
CA TRP A 2 11.77 5.72 -4.85
C TRP A 2 10.52 5.72 -3.94
N GLY A 3 9.85 6.87 -3.80
CA GLY A 3 8.67 7.02 -2.94
C GLY A 3 7.79 8.19 -3.37
N PHE A 4 6.83 8.56 -2.54
CA PHE A 4 6.00 9.74 -2.76
C PHE A 4 6.68 11.00 -2.20
N LYS A 5 6.97 11.99 -3.05
CA LYS A 5 7.55 13.27 -2.60
C LYS A 5 6.43 14.28 -2.35
N GLY A 6 6.09 14.48 -1.08
CA GLY A 6 5.17 15.55 -0.66
C GLY A 6 5.77 16.94 -0.89
N LYS A 7 4.90 17.90 -1.22
CA LYS A 7 5.14 19.34 -1.31
C LYS A 7 3.98 20.08 -0.65
N THR A 8 4.15 21.36 -0.37
CA THR A 8 3.05 22.22 0.14
C THR A 8 1.87 22.31 -0.83
N THR A 9 2.12 22.08 -2.12
CA THR A 9 1.10 22.07 -3.17
C THR A 9 0.53 20.67 -3.44
N THR A 10 0.93 19.66 -2.68
CA THR A 10 0.43 18.28 -2.87
C THR A 10 -1.04 18.22 -2.50
N LYS A 11 -1.86 17.72 -3.42
CA LYS A 11 -3.27 17.48 -3.21
C LYS A 11 -3.51 16.11 -2.60
N LYS A 12 -4.63 15.93 -1.91
CA LYS A 12 -4.99 14.64 -1.31
C LYS A 12 -5.19 13.56 -2.40
N ASN A 13 -5.74 13.92 -3.56
CA ASN A 13 -5.87 13.00 -4.70
C ASN A 13 -4.54 12.63 -5.37
N ASP A 14 -3.47 13.40 -5.20
CA ASP A 14 -2.12 13.00 -5.63
C ASP A 14 -1.64 11.77 -4.84
N VAL A 15 -2.03 11.66 -3.57
CA VAL A 15 -1.72 10.51 -2.70
C VAL A 15 -2.47 9.26 -3.20
N GLY A 16 -3.76 9.37 -3.50
CA GLY A 16 -4.53 8.27 -4.09
C GLY A 16 -3.94 7.83 -5.44
N SER A 17 -3.59 8.79 -6.29
CA SER A 17 -2.95 8.53 -7.58
C SER A 17 -1.63 7.77 -7.44
N TYR A 18 -0.84 8.10 -6.42
CA TYR A 18 0.39 7.37 -6.10
C TYR A 18 0.11 5.91 -5.77
N PHE A 19 -0.84 5.61 -4.88
CA PHE A 19 -1.17 4.22 -4.55
C PHE A 19 -1.72 3.43 -5.75
N ASN A 20 -2.57 4.05 -6.58
CA ASN A 20 -3.01 3.43 -7.83
C ASN A 20 -1.83 3.09 -8.75
N SER A 21 -0.84 3.98 -8.87
CA SER A 21 0.36 3.72 -9.68
C SER A 21 1.18 2.53 -9.17
N LEU A 22 1.22 2.31 -7.85
CA LEU A 22 1.84 1.11 -7.26
C LEU A 22 1.05 -0.15 -7.60
N GLY A 23 -0.30 -0.09 -7.53
CA GLY A 23 -1.17 -1.19 -7.91
C GLY A 23 -1.02 -1.61 -9.38
N VAL A 24 -0.84 -0.63 -10.28
CA VAL A 24 -0.54 -0.89 -11.71
C VAL A 24 0.78 -1.67 -11.85
N LYS A 25 1.85 -1.23 -11.18
CA LYS A 25 3.15 -1.92 -11.21
C LYS A 25 3.10 -3.34 -10.66
N LEU A 26 2.31 -3.60 -9.61
CA LEU A 26 2.09 -4.97 -9.13
C LEU A 26 1.35 -5.82 -10.17
N GLY A 27 0.40 -5.23 -10.90
CA GLY A 27 -0.27 -5.89 -12.01
C GLY A 27 0.67 -6.24 -13.16
N GLU A 28 1.60 -5.36 -13.50
CA GLU A 28 2.64 -5.60 -14.51
C GLU A 28 3.60 -6.71 -14.06
N ALA A 29 4.10 -6.65 -12.83
CA ALA A 29 4.96 -7.70 -12.26
C ALA A 29 4.28 -9.08 -12.26
N SER A 30 2.97 -9.14 -11.99
CA SER A 30 2.18 -10.37 -12.05
C SER A 30 2.13 -10.95 -13.48
N LYS A 31 2.07 -10.10 -14.51
CA LYS A 31 2.15 -10.52 -15.92
C LYS A 31 3.55 -11.02 -16.30
N GLU A 32 4.59 -10.33 -15.84
CA GLU A 32 5.98 -10.76 -16.08
C GLU A 32 6.26 -12.13 -15.46
N LEU A 33 5.70 -12.40 -14.27
CA LEU A 33 5.84 -13.68 -13.59
C LEU A 33 5.16 -14.82 -14.35
N GLU A 34 4.03 -14.56 -15.02
CA GLU A 34 3.38 -15.53 -15.92
C GLU A 34 4.30 -15.91 -17.09
N GLU A 35 5.01 -14.94 -17.68
CA GLU A 35 5.96 -15.21 -18.76
C GLU A 35 7.17 -16.02 -18.28
N VAL A 36 7.60 -15.85 -17.02
CA VAL A 36 8.62 -16.70 -16.40
C VAL A 36 8.14 -18.14 -16.28
N ALA A 37 6.88 -18.36 -15.84
CA ALA A 37 6.31 -19.71 -15.75
C ALA A 37 6.29 -20.41 -17.11
N LYS A 38 5.83 -19.72 -18.16
CA LYS A 38 5.79 -20.27 -19.53
C LYS A 38 7.18 -20.66 -20.05
N LYS A 39 8.20 -19.83 -19.78
CA LYS A 39 9.59 -20.13 -20.16
C LYS A 39 10.16 -21.34 -19.42
N ALA A 40 9.74 -21.57 -18.17
CA ALA A 40 10.14 -22.76 -17.42
C ALA A 40 9.56 -24.06 -18.03
N GLU A 41 8.38 -23.99 -18.65
CA GLU A 41 7.75 -25.14 -19.31
C GLU A 41 8.52 -25.61 -20.57
N THR A 42 9.25 -24.72 -21.26
CA THR A 42 9.90 -25.01 -22.56
C THR A 42 11.36 -25.50 -22.47
N GLY A 43 11.94 -25.62 -21.27
CA GLY A 43 13.31 -26.12 -21.06
C GLY A 43 13.50 -27.61 -21.41
N ILE A 44 14.68 -27.93 -21.99
CA ILE A 44 15.08 -29.23 -22.59
C ILE A 44 15.20 -30.37 -21.56
N ASP A 45 15.45 -30.07 -20.28
CA ASP A 45 15.52 -31.08 -19.21
C ASP A 45 14.11 -31.43 -18.68
N LYS A 46 13.67 -32.62 -19.08
CA LYS A 46 12.34 -33.21 -18.85
C LYS A 46 12.25 -34.01 -17.55
N ASN A 47 12.55 -33.42 -16.39
CA ASN A 47 12.14 -34.05 -15.14
C ASN A 47 10.97 -33.27 -14.51
N ASP A 48 9.84 -33.95 -14.44
CA ASP A 48 8.45 -33.46 -14.38
C ASP A 48 8.07 -32.80 -13.04
N SER A 49 8.97 -32.79 -12.07
CA SER A 49 8.73 -32.24 -10.73
C SER A 49 8.98 -30.74 -10.64
N SER A 50 10.08 -30.24 -11.21
CA SER A 50 10.50 -28.84 -11.05
C SER A 50 9.62 -27.83 -11.81
N LYS A 51 9.07 -28.21 -12.97
CA LYS A 51 8.16 -27.35 -13.74
C LYS A 51 6.84 -27.10 -12.99
N ASN A 52 6.31 -28.16 -12.38
CA ASN A 52 5.10 -28.08 -11.54
C ASN A 52 5.34 -27.21 -10.30
N LEU A 53 6.52 -27.32 -9.66
CA LEU A 53 6.89 -26.47 -8.53
C LEU A 53 7.01 -24.98 -8.91
N ILE A 54 7.60 -24.66 -10.06
CA ILE A 54 7.70 -23.25 -10.52
C ILE A 54 6.31 -22.68 -10.79
N LYS A 55 5.45 -23.43 -11.48
CA LYS A 55 4.09 -23.00 -11.78
C LYS A 55 3.27 -22.77 -10.51
N GLU A 56 3.37 -23.69 -9.56
CA GLU A 56 2.71 -23.56 -8.26
C GLU A 56 3.22 -22.34 -7.49
N ALA A 57 4.54 -22.13 -7.42
CA ALA A 57 5.13 -20.96 -6.78
C ALA A 57 4.70 -19.65 -7.44
N VAL A 58 4.61 -19.62 -8.77
CA VAL A 58 4.12 -18.47 -9.55
C VAL A 58 2.66 -18.18 -9.22
N GLU A 59 1.79 -19.19 -9.21
CA GLU A 59 0.37 -19.02 -8.87
C GLU A 59 0.15 -18.52 -7.44
N VAL A 60 0.91 -19.04 -6.47
CA VAL A 60 0.89 -18.53 -5.09
C VAL A 60 1.32 -17.06 -5.04
N THR A 61 2.42 -16.71 -5.72
CA THR A 61 2.93 -15.34 -5.76
C THR A 61 1.94 -14.38 -6.42
N LYS A 62 1.30 -14.79 -7.53
CA LYS A 62 0.29 -13.98 -8.23
C LYS A 62 -0.93 -13.69 -7.34
N LYS A 63 -1.36 -14.65 -6.52
CA LYS A 63 -2.44 -14.44 -5.55
C LYS A 63 -2.05 -13.39 -4.51
N VAL A 64 -0.83 -13.47 -3.96
CA VAL A 64 -0.31 -12.46 -3.01
C VAL A 64 -0.25 -11.07 -3.66
N LEU A 65 0.27 -10.98 -4.89
CA LEU A 65 0.32 -9.73 -5.65
C LEU A 65 -1.08 -9.16 -5.91
N ALA A 66 -2.06 -10.00 -6.22
CA ALA A 66 -3.44 -9.58 -6.44
C ALA A 66 -4.07 -9.01 -5.14
N THR A 67 -3.84 -9.65 -4.00
CA THR A 67 -4.33 -9.13 -2.70
C THR A 67 -3.67 -7.80 -2.35
N LEU A 68 -2.34 -7.70 -2.49
CA LEU A 68 -1.61 -6.43 -2.28
C LEU A 68 -2.13 -5.32 -3.20
N LYS A 69 -2.35 -5.65 -4.48
CA LYS A 69 -2.93 -4.71 -5.44
C LYS A 69 -4.30 -4.21 -4.99
N GLY A 70 -5.19 -5.07 -4.51
CA GLY A 70 -6.52 -4.66 -4.01
C GLY A 70 -6.45 -3.69 -2.82
N HIS A 71 -5.48 -3.87 -1.92
CA HIS A 71 -5.24 -2.89 -0.85
C HIS A 71 -4.73 -1.55 -1.39
N LEU A 72 -3.84 -1.56 -2.38
CA LEU A 72 -3.36 -0.33 -3.03
C LEU A 72 -4.46 0.40 -3.81
N GLU A 73 -5.33 -0.33 -4.50
CA GLU A 73 -6.51 0.25 -5.18
C GLU A 73 -7.48 0.89 -4.18
N SER A 74 -7.68 0.26 -3.02
CA SER A 74 -8.49 0.83 -1.92
C SER A 74 -7.89 2.15 -1.40
N LEU A 75 -6.56 2.20 -1.21
CA LEU A 75 -5.86 3.43 -0.86
C LEU A 75 -5.89 4.46 -1.98
N GLY A 76 -5.97 4.00 -3.22
CA GLY A 76 -6.08 4.84 -4.40
C GLY A 76 -7.39 5.59 -4.55
N GLN A 77 -8.45 5.17 -3.83
CA GLN A 77 -9.72 5.89 -3.75
C GLN A 77 -9.70 7.06 -2.75
N VAL A 78 -8.63 7.19 -1.96
CA VAL A 78 -8.54 8.23 -0.93
C VAL A 78 -8.12 9.57 -1.54
N GLY A 79 -8.79 10.63 -1.09
CA GLY A 79 -8.40 12.01 -1.33
C GLY A 79 -9.39 12.80 -2.18
N ASP A 80 -9.27 14.12 -2.09
CA ASP A 80 -10.03 15.11 -2.83
C ASP A 80 -9.06 16.08 -3.55
N SER A 81 -9.59 17.13 -4.18
CA SER A 81 -8.76 18.14 -4.85
C SER A 81 -8.05 19.11 -3.89
N ASN A 82 -8.32 19.04 -2.59
CA ASN A 82 -7.75 19.94 -1.60
C ASN A 82 -6.31 19.57 -1.28
N LEU A 83 -5.57 20.51 -0.69
CA LEU A 83 -4.20 20.26 -0.27
C LEU A 83 -4.14 19.28 0.90
N VAL A 84 -3.04 18.53 0.97
CA VAL A 84 -2.70 17.79 2.19
C VAL A 84 -2.32 18.81 3.26
N GLY A 85 -3.05 18.79 4.38
CA GLY A 85 -2.90 19.80 5.45
C GLY A 85 -3.75 21.06 5.23
N ASP A 86 -4.70 21.03 4.29
CA ASP A 86 -5.71 22.07 4.14
C ASP A 86 -6.48 22.29 5.45
N ALA A 87 -6.57 23.54 5.87
CA ALA A 87 -7.24 23.98 7.07
C ALA A 87 -8.06 25.22 6.74
N ALA A 88 -9.38 25.11 6.90
CA ALA A 88 -10.26 26.25 6.74
C ALA A 88 -9.96 27.28 7.83
N THR A 89 -9.92 28.56 7.46
CA THR A 89 -9.71 29.67 8.40
C THR A 89 -11.02 30.29 8.88
N ASP A 90 -12.16 29.73 8.46
CA ASP A 90 -13.48 30.10 8.95
C ASP A 90 -13.89 29.21 10.13
N ASP A 91 -14.90 29.64 10.90
CA ASP A 91 -15.38 28.91 12.09
C ASP A 91 -16.11 27.59 11.73
N LYS A 92 -16.01 27.11 10.49
CA LYS A 92 -16.74 25.95 9.96
C LYS A 92 -15.79 24.76 9.77
N GLY A 93 -15.57 24.03 10.86
CA GLY A 93 -14.95 22.71 10.78
C GLY A 93 -15.77 21.74 9.93
N VAL A 94 -15.09 20.93 9.12
CA VAL A 94 -15.69 19.81 8.39
C VAL A 94 -15.30 18.51 9.06
N THR A 95 -16.29 17.68 9.39
CA THR A 95 -16.04 16.35 9.96
C THR A 95 -15.27 15.47 8.97
N ALA A 96 -14.28 14.74 9.46
CA ALA A 96 -13.54 13.79 8.66
C ALA A 96 -14.46 12.67 8.10
N GLY A 97 -14.17 12.22 6.88
CA GLY A 97 -14.84 11.07 6.25
C GLY A 97 -14.49 9.76 6.97
N THR A 98 -15.26 9.42 8.02
CA THR A 98 -14.96 8.29 8.91
C THR A 98 -14.81 6.97 8.16
N ASP A 99 -15.66 6.69 7.18
CA ASP A 99 -15.58 5.46 6.40
C ASP A 99 -14.35 5.41 5.49
N ALA A 100 -13.97 6.55 4.89
CA ALA A 100 -12.73 6.66 4.13
C ALA A 100 -11.50 6.43 5.02
N LEU A 101 -11.49 6.97 6.25
CA LEU A 101 -10.41 6.73 7.23
C LEU A 101 -10.34 5.25 7.62
N LYS A 102 -11.47 4.63 7.95
CA LYS A 102 -11.53 3.19 8.29
C LYS A 102 -11.09 2.33 7.11
N GLY A 103 -11.47 2.68 5.89
CA GLY A 103 -11.05 2.00 4.67
C GLY A 103 -9.54 2.06 4.47
N ALA A 104 -8.96 3.27 4.55
CA ALA A 104 -7.52 3.47 4.44
C ALA A 104 -6.75 2.69 5.53
N PHE A 105 -7.22 2.75 6.78
CA PHE A 105 -6.63 2.00 7.89
C PHE A 105 -6.65 0.49 7.64
N LYS A 106 -7.79 -0.07 7.21
CA LYS A 106 -7.91 -1.50 6.91
C LYS A 106 -6.98 -1.92 5.77
N ALA A 107 -6.86 -1.11 4.72
CA ALA A 107 -5.97 -1.40 3.61
C ALA A 107 -4.48 -1.38 4.03
N LEU A 108 -4.06 -0.38 4.81
CA LEU A 108 -2.71 -0.32 5.37
C LEU A 108 -2.42 -1.51 6.29
N LYS A 109 -3.36 -1.85 7.17
CA LYS A 109 -3.25 -3.03 8.04
C LYS A 109 -3.14 -4.32 7.22
N GLY A 110 -3.95 -4.49 6.17
CA GLY A 110 -3.89 -5.65 5.29
C GLY A 110 -2.54 -5.83 4.61
N ILE A 111 -1.90 -4.74 4.17
CA ILE A 111 -0.53 -4.78 3.61
C ILE A 111 0.47 -5.28 4.66
N ILE A 112 0.38 -4.80 5.90
CA ILE A 112 1.26 -5.24 7.00
C ILE A 112 1.01 -6.71 7.35
N ASP A 113 -0.25 -7.15 7.42
CA ASP A 113 -0.60 -8.54 7.72
C ASP A 113 -0.04 -9.50 6.65
N ILE A 114 -0.10 -9.13 5.36
CA ILE A 114 0.50 -9.91 4.26
C ILE A 114 2.03 -9.97 4.41
N ALA A 115 2.67 -8.83 4.71
CA ALA A 115 4.12 -8.78 4.88
C ALA A 115 4.58 -9.65 6.06
N GLU A 116 3.86 -9.63 7.18
CA GLU A 116 4.13 -10.49 8.33
C GLU A 116 3.99 -11.98 7.98
N GLY A 117 2.94 -12.35 7.24
CA GLY A 117 2.77 -13.72 6.76
C GLY A 117 3.92 -14.21 5.87
N ALA A 118 4.61 -13.28 5.20
CA ALA A 118 5.82 -13.53 4.41
C ALA A 118 7.14 -13.46 5.21
N GLY A 119 7.07 -13.31 6.54
CA GLY A 119 8.23 -13.25 7.43
C GLY A 119 8.86 -11.86 7.58
N VAL A 120 8.25 -10.81 7.04
CA VAL A 120 8.70 -9.42 7.27
C VAL A 120 8.31 -9.01 8.68
N ALA A 121 9.28 -8.59 9.48
CA ALA A 121 9.03 -8.14 10.84
C ALA A 121 8.04 -6.96 10.86
N LYS A 122 7.05 -7.02 11.76
CA LYS A 122 6.12 -5.92 11.98
C LYS A 122 6.87 -4.62 12.33
N PRO A 123 6.33 -3.45 11.93
CA PRO A 123 6.80 -2.18 12.44
C PRO A 123 6.78 -2.18 13.97
N LYS A 124 7.86 -1.71 14.59
CA LYS A 124 7.88 -1.48 16.04
C LYS A 124 6.86 -0.40 16.37
N ALA A 125 6.08 -0.60 17.44
CA ALA A 125 5.20 0.44 17.94
C ALA A 125 6.03 1.69 18.26
N GLY A 126 5.69 2.82 17.63
CA GLY A 126 6.31 4.09 17.96
C GLY A 126 5.79 4.60 19.29
N SER A 127 6.66 5.11 20.15
CA SER A 127 6.26 5.94 21.29
C SER A 127 6.01 7.37 20.81
N THR A 128 4.99 7.60 19.97
CA THR A 128 4.54 8.96 19.67
C THR A 128 3.82 9.51 20.90
N ALA A 129 4.61 9.96 21.87
CA ALA A 129 4.06 10.65 23.02
C ALA A 129 3.67 12.06 22.58
N VAL A 130 2.39 12.38 22.76
CA VAL A 130 1.88 13.76 22.63
C VAL A 130 2.64 14.70 23.58
N LYS A 131 3.21 14.15 24.67
CA LYS A 131 4.20 14.80 25.53
C LYS A 131 5.60 14.21 25.37
N LEU A 132 6.55 15.02 24.91
CA LEU A 132 7.97 14.69 24.93
C LEU A 132 8.68 15.67 25.88
N SER A 133 9.03 15.20 27.07
CA SER A 133 9.58 16.04 28.15
C SER A 133 8.66 17.23 28.45
N ASN A 134 9.10 18.47 28.20
CA ASN A 134 8.31 19.69 28.41
C ASN A 134 7.46 20.08 27.20
N ALA A 135 7.64 19.44 26.03
CA ALA A 135 6.83 19.71 24.84
C ALA A 135 5.50 18.95 24.94
N ASP A 136 4.38 19.66 24.84
CA ASP A 136 3.02 19.12 24.90
C ASP A 136 2.25 19.47 23.62
N ASN A 137 2.17 18.50 22.70
CA ASN A 137 1.48 18.62 21.42
C ASN A 137 -0.03 18.30 21.54
N LYS A 138 -0.61 18.32 22.75
CA LYS A 138 -2.04 18.03 22.97
C LYS A 138 -2.96 18.87 22.12
N ASP A 139 -2.57 20.11 21.83
CA ASP A 139 -3.39 21.04 21.08
C ASP A 139 -3.34 20.78 19.56
N GLY A 140 -2.35 20.00 19.08
CA GLY A 140 -2.31 19.49 17.71
C GLY A 140 -2.99 18.12 17.53
N ALA A 141 -3.37 17.46 18.64
CA ALA A 141 -4.14 16.21 18.63
C ALA A 141 -5.66 16.44 18.80
N LYS A 142 -6.07 17.70 18.99
CA LYS A 142 -7.47 18.12 19.12
C LYS A 142 -8.12 18.32 17.76
#